data_AF-A0A3S1YT79-F1
#
_entry.id   AF-A0A3S1YT79-F1
#
_cell.length_a   1.000
_cell.length_b   1.000
_cell.length_c   1.000
_cell.angle_alpha   90.00
_cell.angle_beta   90.00
_cell.angle_gamma   90.00
#
_symmetry.space_group_name_H-M   'P 1'
#
loop_
_entity.id
_entity.type
_entity.pdbx_description
1 polymer ?
#
loop_
_entity_poly.entity_id
_entity_poly.type
_entity_poly.pdbx_seq_one_letter_code
_entity_poly.pdbx_strand_id
1 'polypeptide(L)'
;MLSNGSRSTEFAEKLSVTVTPAMARLIRQKVEDGSFGSASEVIRAALRAFQREEEEHAERLAAIRAKIKASIEDTRPAIPLDHAIAQVRERIAQLAYDSDDDGPS
;
A
#
# COMPACT_ATOMS: atom_id res chain seq x y z
N MET A 1 -42.67 -0.30 12.22
CA MET A 1 -42.28 0.76 11.27
C MET A 1 -41.22 0.20 10.35
N LEU A 2 -41.58 -0.15 9.11
CA LEU A 2 -40.62 -0.52 8.08
C LEU A 2 -40.12 0.76 7.40
N SER A 3 -38.82 1.03 7.47
CA SER A 3 -38.16 1.89 6.49
C SER A 3 -37.08 1.09 5.80
N ASN A 4 -37.45 0.56 4.65
CA ASN A 4 -36.53 0.07 3.62
C ASN A 4 -36.48 1.17 2.54
N GLY A 5 -35.30 1.50 2.01
CA GLY A 5 -35.19 2.17 0.71
C GLY A 5 -34.30 3.42 0.64
N SER A 6 -32.99 3.21 0.51
CA SER A 6 -32.22 3.71 -0.63
C SER A 6 -30.79 3.19 -0.54
N ARG A 7 -30.57 1.97 -1.06
CA ARG A 7 -29.32 1.73 -1.78
C ARG A 7 -29.41 2.60 -3.03
N SER A 8 -28.89 3.81 -2.96
CA SER A 8 -28.65 4.60 -4.17
C SER A 8 -27.68 3.80 -5.01
N THR A 9 -28.20 3.12 -6.02
CA THR A 9 -27.42 2.65 -7.16
C THR A 9 -26.58 3.84 -7.61
N GLU A 10 -25.25 3.78 -7.48
CA GLU A 10 -24.38 4.78 -8.10
C GLU A 10 -24.69 4.77 -9.60
N PHE A 11 -25.45 5.75 -10.06
CA PHE A 11 -25.72 5.92 -11.48
C PHE A 11 -24.41 6.29 -12.15
N ALA A 12 -24.06 5.59 -13.23
CA ALA A 12 -22.87 5.92 -14.01
C ALA A 12 -23.01 7.35 -14.57
N GLU A 13 -22.17 8.27 -14.13
CA GLU A 13 -22.09 9.62 -14.67
C GLU A 13 -21.28 9.61 -15.98
N LYS A 14 -21.77 10.31 -17.01
CA LYS A 14 -21.10 10.41 -18.30
C LYS A 14 -20.17 11.62 -18.31
N LEU A 15 -18.87 11.36 -18.30
CA LEU A 15 -17.84 12.39 -18.42
C LEU A 15 -17.18 12.35 -19.82
N SER A 16 -16.93 13.53 -20.40
CA SER A 16 -16.06 13.67 -21.57
C SER A 16 -14.66 14.02 -21.10
N VAL A 17 -13.67 13.18 -21.41
CA VAL A 17 -12.27 13.38 -21.03
C VAL A 17 -11.38 13.39 -22.27
N THR A 18 -10.37 14.26 -22.25
CA THR A 18 -9.32 14.25 -23.27
C THR A 18 -8.15 13.43 -22.75
N VAL A 19 -7.73 12.45 -23.54
CA VAL A 19 -6.57 11.59 -23.23
C VAL A 19 -5.52 11.72 -24.32
N THR A 20 -4.29 11.33 -24.01
CA THR A 20 -3.23 11.30 -25.01
C THR A 20 -3.53 10.26 -26.10
N PRO A 21 -3.00 10.42 -27.33
CA PRO A 21 -3.16 9.42 -28.39
C PRO A 21 -2.66 8.02 -27.98
N ALA A 22 -1.61 7.95 -27.15
CA ALA A 22 -1.07 6.69 -26.64
C ALA A 22 -2.06 5.98 -25.70
N MET A 23 -2.66 6.72 -24.75
CA MET A 23 -3.69 6.19 -23.86
C MET A 23 -4.91 5.72 -24.64
N ALA A 24 -5.36 6.49 -25.64
CA ALA A 24 -6.50 6.11 -26.48
C ALA A 24 -6.23 4.80 -27.25
N ARG A 25 -5.01 4.60 -27.76
CA ARG A 25 -4.60 3.33 -28.40
C ARG A 25 -4.65 2.16 -27.42
N LEU A 26 -4.10 2.34 -26.22
CA LEU A 26 -4.11 1.30 -25.19
C LEU A 26 -5.53 0.92 -24.77
N ILE A 27 -6.41 1.91 -24.55
CA ILE A 27 -7.82 1.69 -24.22
C ILE A 27 -8.52 0.88 -25.32
N ARG A 28 -8.32 1.26 -26.59
CA ARG A 28 -8.91 0.53 -27.72
C ARG A 28 -8.39 -0.91 -27.79
N GLN A 29 -7.08 -1.11 -27.69
CA GLN A 29 -6.46 -2.44 -27.70
C GLN A 29 -7.06 -3.34 -26.62
N LYS A 30 -7.27 -2.82 -25.41
CA LYS A 30 -7.85 -3.54 -24.27
C LYS A 30 -9.33 -3.89 -24.42
N VAL A 31 -10.03 -3.21 -25.32
CA VAL A 31 -11.41 -3.55 -25.67
C VAL A 31 -11.42 -4.53 -26.84
N GLU A 32 -10.57 -4.29 -27.85
CA GLU A 32 -10.43 -5.15 -29.04
C GLU A 32 -9.91 -6.55 -28.70
N ASP A 33 -9.02 -6.67 -27.72
CA ASP A 33 -8.49 -7.96 -27.23
C ASP A 33 -9.48 -8.70 -26.30
N GLY A 34 -10.62 -8.10 -25.99
CA GLY A 34 -11.67 -8.67 -25.13
C GLY A 34 -11.38 -8.62 -23.63
N SER A 35 -10.28 -7.99 -23.18
CA SER A 35 -9.99 -7.83 -21.76
C SER A 35 -11.05 -7.00 -21.02
N PHE A 36 -11.71 -6.08 -21.73
CA PHE A 36 -12.77 -5.22 -21.20
C PHE A 36 -13.89 -5.03 -22.22
N GLY A 37 -15.13 -4.90 -21.75
CA GLY A 37 -16.30 -4.72 -22.62
C GLY A 37 -16.49 -3.30 -23.14
N SER A 38 -15.79 -2.30 -22.56
CA SER A 38 -15.86 -0.91 -23.01
C SER A 38 -14.71 -0.04 -22.52
N ALA A 39 -14.50 1.11 -23.18
CA ALA A 39 -13.56 2.13 -22.73
C ALA A 39 -13.86 2.62 -21.30
N SER A 40 -15.14 2.80 -20.95
CA SER A 40 -15.56 3.20 -19.61
C SER A 40 -15.18 2.16 -18.55
N GLU A 41 -15.16 0.88 -18.92
CA GLU A 41 -14.72 -0.19 -18.02
C GLU A 41 -13.22 -0.17 -17.80
N VAL A 42 -12.43 0.07 -18.85
CA VAL A 42 -10.97 0.27 -18.74
C VAL A 42 -10.67 1.44 -17.81
N ILE A 43 -11.35 2.58 -17.99
CA ILE A 43 -11.15 3.78 -17.17
C ILE A 43 -11.52 3.50 -15.71
N ARG A 44 -12.67 2.85 -15.44
CA ARG A 44 -13.05 2.47 -14.07
C ARG A 44 -12.03 1.53 -13.43
N ALA A 45 -11.53 0.55 -14.18
CA ALA A 45 -10.52 -0.37 -13.68
C ALA A 45 -9.20 0.35 -13.34
N ALA A 46 -8.77 1.27 -14.20
CA ALA A 46 -7.59 2.10 -13.97
C ALA A 46 -7.76 2.99 -12.73
N LEU A 47 -8.92 3.65 -12.57
CA LEU A 47 -9.21 4.49 -11.39
C LEU A 47 -9.25 3.67 -10.09
N ARG A 48 -9.81 2.46 -10.12
CA ARG A 48 -9.77 1.57 -8.95
C ARG A 48 -8.36 1.15 -8.60
N ALA A 49 -7.51 0.90 -9.60
CA ALA A 49 -6.10 0.56 -9.35
C ALA A 49 -5.35 1.75 -8.74
N PHE A 50 -5.54 2.94 -9.32
CA PHE A 50 -4.97 4.19 -8.80
C PHE A 50 -5.40 4.46 -7.36
N GLN A 51 -6.67 4.29 -7.03
CA GLN A 51 -7.16 4.50 -5.66
C GLN A 51 -6.50 3.56 -4.64
N ARG A 52 -6.27 2.29 -5.01
CA ARG A 52 -5.56 1.35 -4.13
C ARG A 52 -4.10 1.74 -3.92
N GLU A 53 -3.44 2.21 -4.97
CA GLU A 53 -2.05 2.68 -4.88
C GLU A 53 -1.94 3.92 -3.97
N GLU A 54 -2.88 4.86 -4.09
CA GLU A 54 -2.95 6.05 -3.23
C GLU A 54 -3.21 5.67 -1.76
N GLU A 55 -4.07 4.69 -1.49
CA GLU A 55 -4.35 4.19 -0.14
C GLU A 55 -3.11 3.53 0.47
N GLU A 56 -2.44 2.64 -0.26
CA GLU A 56 -1.19 2.01 0.18
C GLU A 56 -0.10 3.07 0.44
N HIS A 57 0.01 4.07 -0.43
CA HIS A 57 0.96 5.16 -0.26
C HIS A 57 0.66 5.99 0.99
N ALA A 58 -0.61 6.31 1.23
CA ALA A 58 -1.05 7.05 2.40
C ALA A 58 -0.76 6.28 3.70
N GLU A 59 -1.04 4.98 3.73
CA GLU A 59 -0.72 4.11 4.87
C GLU A 59 0.78 4.05 5.13
N ARG A 60 1.58 3.85 4.09
CA ARG A 60 3.05 3.83 4.19
C ARG A 60 3.59 5.14 4.74
N LEU A 61 3.07 6.26 4.25
CA LEU A 61 3.46 7.59 4.71
C LEU A 61 3.03 7.85 6.16
N ALA A 62 1.83 7.41 6.54
CA ALA A 62 1.35 7.48 7.92
C ALA A 62 2.24 6.68 8.88
N ALA A 63 2.65 5.47 8.49
CA ALA A 63 3.57 4.65 9.28
C ALA A 63 4.95 5.31 9.46
N ILE A 64 5.49 5.93 8.41
CA ILE A 64 6.76 6.68 8.48
C ILE A 64 6.60 7.89 9.42
N ARG A 65 5.53 8.68 9.26
CA ARG A 65 5.25 9.85 10.13
C ARG A 65 5.12 9.45 11.59
N ALA A 66 4.44 8.33 11.87
CA ALA A 66 4.30 7.80 13.22
C ALA A 66 5.65 7.41 13.83
N LYS A 67 6.52 6.73 13.08
CA LYS A 67 7.88 6.38 13.53
C LYS A 67 8.74 7.60 13.81
N ILE A 68 8.67 8.62 12.95
CA ILE A 68 9.40 9.89 13.16
C ILE A 68 8.89 10.58 14.42
N LYS A 69 7.57 10.69 14.58
CA LYS A 69 6.96 11.31 15.76
C LYS A 69 7.39 10.59 17.04
N ALA A 70 7.29 9.26 17.06
CA ALA A 70 7.73 8.45 18.20
C ALA A 70 9.22 8.66 18.52
N SER A 71 10.08 8.82 17.51
CA SER A 71 11.50 9.11 17.71
C SER A 71 11.76 10.52 18.26
N ILE A 72 10.94 11.51 17.90
CA ILE A 72 11.05 12.89 18.42
C ILE A 72 10.54 12.95 19.86
N GLU A 73 9.48 12.20 20.16
CA GLU A 73 8.88 12.12 21.51
C GLU A 73 9.67 11.19 22.45
N ASP A 74 10.64 10.44 21.93
CA ASP A 74 11.49 9.56 22.72
C ASP A 74 12.41 10.37 23.63
N THR A 75 12.19 10.26 24.94
CA THR A 75 12.96 10.95 25.98
C THR A 75 14.22 10.20 26.40
N ARG A 76 14.44 8.99 25.87
CA ARG A 76 15.63 8.20 26.21
C ARG A 76 16.90 8.92 25.73
N PRO A 77 18.00 8.81 26.48
CA PRO A 77 19.26 9.42 26.07
C PRO A 77 19.79 8.76 24.79
N ALA A 78 20.46 9.56 23.97
CA ALA A 78 21.16 9.06 22.79
C ALA A 78 22.25 8.05 23.22
N ILE A 79 22.34 6.95 22.48
CA ILE A 79 23.35 5.91 22.71
C ILE A 79 24.51 6.15 21.73
N PRO A 80 25.77 6.13 22.18
CA PRO A 80 26.93 6.18 21.28
C PRO A 80 26.90 5.03 20.26
N LEU A 81 27.32 5.30 19.03
CA LEU A 81 27.24 4.33 17.93
C LEU A 81 27.94 3.00 18.25
N ASP A 82 29.13 3.06 18.86
CA ASP A 82 29.89 1.85 19.21
C ASP A 82 29.14 0.96 20.20
N HIS A 83 28.44 1.57 21.17
CA HIS A 83 27.60 0.84 22.12
C HIS A 83 26.38 0.21 21.42
N ALA A 84 25.74 0.93 20.50
CA ALA A 84 24.62 0.38 19.74
C ALA A 84 25.05 -0.81 18.87
N ILE A 85 26.19 -0.72 18.19
CA ILE A 85 26.75 -1.81 17.38
C ILE A 85 27.08 -3.03 18.25
N ALA A 86 27.70 -2.82 19.42
CA ALA A 86 28.01 -3.89 20.35
C ALA A 86 26.75 -4.64 20.81
N GLN A 87 25.69 -3.91 21.20
CA GLN A 87 24.41 -4.50 21.61
C GLN A 87 23.76 -5.32 20.49
N VAL A 88 23.79 -4.84 19.24
CA VAL A 88 23.24 -5.58 18.10
C VAL A 88 24.02 -6.87 17.85
N ARG A 89 25.35 -6.83 17.90
CA ARG A 89 26.21 -8.02 17.72
C ARG A 89 25.96 -9.08 18.78
N GLU A 90 25.85 -8.65 20.03
CA GLU A 90 25.55 -9.54 21.16
C GLU A 90 24.19 -10.22 20.98
N ARG A 91 23.16 -9.47 20.59
CA ARG A 91 21.82 -10.02 20.35
C ARG A 91 21.80 -11.04 19.21
N ILE A 92 22.53 -10.77 18.12
CA ILE A 92 22.65 -11.71 17.00
C ILE A 92 23.37 -12.99 17.44
N ALA A 93 24.45 -12.88 18.23
CA ALA A 93 25.17 -14.04 18.75
C ALA A 93 24.27 -14.91 19.65
N GLN A 94 23.50 -14.30 20.56
CA GLN A 94 22.54 -15.02 21.41
C GLN A 94 21.51 -15.80 20.60
N LEU A 95 20.93 -15.18 19.55
CA LEU A 95 19.96 -15.86 18.69
C LEU A 95 20.57 -17.03 17.92
N ALA A 96 21.86 -16.96 17.58
CA ALA A 96 22.57 -18.07 16.95
C ALA A 96 22.81 -19.24 17.93
N TYR A 97 23.15 -18.94 19.19
CA TYR A 97 23.30 -19.97 20.23
C TYR A 97 21.97 -20.63 20.60
N ASP A 98 20.88 -19.87 20.71
CA ASP A 98 19.54 -20.41 21.03
C ASP A 98 19.01 -21.34 19.92
N SER A 99 19.46 -21.17 18.66
CA SER A 99 19.07 -22.04 17.54
C SER A 99 19.87 -23.34 17.42
N ASP A 100 20.98 -23.47 18.16
CA ASP A 100 21.83 -24.67 18.14
C ASP A 100 21.47 -25.67 19.27
N ASP A 101 20.53 -25.33 20.17
CA ASP A 101 20.08 -26.18 21.31
C ASP A 101 18.85 -27.06 20.98
N ASP A 102 18.34 -27.04 19.74
CA ASP A 102 17.22 -27.90 19.29
C ASP A 102 17.73 -29.13 18.48
N GLY A 103 18.72 -29.84 19.04
CA GLY A 103 19.30 -31.09 18.53
C GLY A 103 18.74 -32.35 19.22
N PRO A 104 18.61 -33.50 18.52
CA PRO A 104 17.51 -34.44 18.68
C PRO A 104 17.59 -35.29 19.95
N SER A 105 16.41 -35.59 20.52
CA SER A 105 16.17 -36.80 21.33
C SER A 105 15.21 -37.73 20.61
#